data_AF-A0A3D0S010-F1
#
_entry.id   AF-A0A3D0S010-F1
#
_cell.length_a   1.000
_cell.length_b   1.000
_cell.length_c   1.000
_cell.angle_alpha   90.00
_cell.angle_beta   90.00
_cell.angle_gamma   90.00
#
_symmetry.space_group_name_H-M   'P 1'
#
loop_
_entity.id
_entity.type
_entity.pdbx_description
1 polymer ?
#
loop_
_entity_poly.entity_id
_entity_poly.type
_entity_poly.pdbx_seq_one_letter_code
_entity_poly.pdbx_strand_id
1 'polypeptide(L)' 'MIAGYVVNCSILLTDLPVLQRPAAARTAGFEAVEFWWPFAEAVPPTADVEAFVSG' A
#
# COMPACT_ATOMS: atom_id res chain seq x y z
N MET A 1 3.79 -23.95 -8.88
CA MET A 1 3.81 -22.48 -8.65
C MET A 1 4.58 -22.24 -7.38
N ILE A 2 5.56 -21.33 -7.40
CA ILE A 2 6.18 -20.84 -6.16
C ILE A 2 5.12 -19.95 -5.50
N ALA A 3 4.84 -20.15 -4.21
CA ALA A 3 3.90 -19.30 -3.51
C ALA A 3 4.45 -17.87 -3.46
N GLY A 4 3.74 -16.90 -4.04
CA GLY A 4 4.08 -15.48 -3.94
C GLY A 4 3.74 -14.95 -2.55
N TYR A 5 4.59 -14.07 -2.02
CA TYR A 5 4.33 -13.36 -0.78
C TYR A 5 3.63 -12.03 -1.07
N VAL A 6 2.59 -11.72 -0.31
CA VAL A 6 1.93 -10.42 -0.29
C VAL A 6 2.36 -9.70 0.98
N VAL A 7 2.95 -8.51 0.85
CA VAL A 7 3.38 -7.72 2.01
C VAL A 7 2.27 -6.79 2.46
N ASN A 8 1.94 -6.82 3.76
CA ASN A 8 0.99 -5.88 4.34
C ASN A 8 1.69 -4.58 4.74
N CYS A 9 1.47 -3.53 3.95
CA CYS A 9 2.06 -2.19 4.14
C CYS A 9 1.36 -1.33 5.21
N SER A 10 0.33 -1.87 5.88
CA SER A 10 -0.27 -1.27 7.08
C SER A 10 0.47 -1.70 8.36
N ILE A 11 1.16 -2.84 8.31
CA ILE A 11 1.94 -3.38 9.42
C ILE A 11 3.43 -3.06 9.24
N LEU A 12 3.95 -3.21 8.03
CA LEU A 12 5.34 -2.90 7.69
C LEU A 12 5.45 -1.55 6.97
N LEU A 13 6.66 -0.99 6.91
CA LEU A 13 6.98 0.26 6.20
C LEU A 13 6.22 1.49 6.75
N THR A 14 5.80 1.45 8.01
CA THR A 14 4.96 2.46 8.63
C THR A 14 5.65 3.80 8.86
N ASP A 15 7.00 3.82 8.83
CA ASP A 15 7.82 5.04 8.88
C ASP A 15 7.76 5.86 7.58
N LEU A 16 7.19 5.30 6.50
CA LEU A 16 7.01 5.99 5.23
C LEU A 16 5.58 6.53 5.07
N PRO A 17 5.41 7.67 4.36
CA PRO A 17 4.11 8.11 3.88
C PRO A 17 3.39 7.00 3.09
N VAL A 18 2.07 6.87 3.26
CA VAL A 18 1.31 5.71 2.75
C VAL A 18 1.49 5.48 1.24
N LEU A 19 1.55 6.57 0.46
CA LEU A 19 1.72 6.53 -1.00
C LEU A 19 3.13 6.08 -1.44
N GLN A 20 4.11 6.08 -0.55
CA GLN A 20 5.48 5.66 -0.86
C GLN A 20 5.74 4.18 -0.56
N ARG A 21 4.87 3.54 0.24
CA ARG A 21 5.06 2.16 0.71
C ARG A 21 5.01 1.11 -0.42
N PRO A 22 4.13 1.20 -1.45
CA PRO A 22 4.13 0.23 -2.55
C PRO A 22 5.45 0.23 -3.32
N ALA A 23 6.00 1.41 -3.59
CA ALA A 23 7.30 1.54 -4.27
C ALA A 23 8.44 0.95 -3.42
N ALA A 24 8.45 1.21 -2.11
CA ALA A 24 9.43 0.64 -1.20
C ALA A 24 9.33 -0.90 -1.12
N ALA A 25 8.11 -1.46 -1.10
CA ALA A 25 7.89 -2.90 -1.18
C ALA A 25 8.45 -3.51 -2.47
N ARG A 26 8.24 -2.85 -3.61
CA ARG A 26 8.83 -3.25 -4.90
C ARG A 26 10.36 -3.20 -4.86
N THR A 27 10.96 -2.16 -4.30
CA THR A 27 12.42 -2.07 -4.11
C THR A 27 12.96 -3.18 -3.22
N ALA A 28 12.17 -3.63 -2.23
CA ALA A 28 12.50 -4.76 -1.37
C ALA A 28 12.28 -6.15 -2.01
N GLY A 29 11.81 -6.20 -3.27
CA GLY A 29 11.64 -7.45 -4.02
C GLY A 29 10.26 -8.11 -3.90
N PHE A 30 9.28 -7.45 -3.27
CA PHE A 30 7.90 -7.93 -3.27
C PHE A 30 7.18 -7.54 -4.56
N GLU A 31 6.44 -8.49 -5.13
CA GLU A 31 5.65 -8.28 -6.34
C GLU A 31 4.17 -7.98 -6.04
N ALA A 32 3.73 -8.15 -4.80
CA ALA A 32 2.35 -7.92 -4.36
C ALA A 32 2.31 -7.26 -2.98
N VAL A 33 1.38 -6.32 -2.81
CA VAL A 33 1.14 -5.60 -1.56
C VAL A 33 -0.33 -5.65 -1.20
N GLU A 34 -0.62 -5.55 0.09
CA GLU A 34 -1.96 -5.32 0.62
C GLU A 34 -1.97 -4.18 1.65
N PHE A 35 -3.13 -3.58 1.83
CA PHE A 35 -3.38 -2.52 2.80
C PHE A 35 -4.70 -2.78 3.50
N TRP A 36 -4.77 -2.40 4.77
CA TRP A 36 -6.04 -2.03 5.39
C TRP A 36 -6.51 -0.69 4.85
N TRP A 37 -7.72 -0.27 5.22
CA TRP A 37 -8.28 1.02 4.85
C TRP A 37 -7.34 2.16 5.30
N PRO A 38 -6.65 2.85 4.37
CA PRO A 38 -5.59 3.80 4.72
C PRO A 38 -6.10 5.23 4.95
N PHE A 39 -7.42 5.43 4.97
CA PHE A 39 -8.04 6.74 5.03
C PHE A 39 -8.55 7.06 6.44
N ALA A 40 -8.57 8.35 6.78
CA ALA A 40 -9.00 8.83 8.09
C ALA A 40 -10.51 8.64 8.35
N GLU A 41 -11.31 8.52 7.29
CA GLU A 41 -12.76 8.38 7.35
C GLU A 41 -13.25 7.16 6.56
N ALA A 42 -14.45 6.69 6.90
CA ALA A 42 -15.05 5.51 6.26
C ALA A 42 -15.35 5.72 4.77
N VAL A 43 -15.60 6.98 4.36
CA VAL A 43 -15.90 7.37 2.98
C VAL A 43 -15.03 8.57 2.60
N PRO A 44 -13.78 8.35 2.14
CA PRO A 44 -12.86 9.42 1.78
C PRO A 44 -13.32 10.15 0.52
N PRO A 45 -12.78 11.35 0.25
CA PRO A 45 -12.96 12.02 -1.02
C PRO A 45 -12.43 11.15 -2.16
N THR A 46 -13.12 11.18 -3.31
CA THR A 46 -12.69 10.44 -4.51
C THR A 46 -11.25 10.75 -4.91
N ALA A 47 -10.82 12.02 -4.77
CA ALA A 47 -9.45 12.42 -5.10
C ALA A 47 -8.38 11.69 -4.27
N ASP A 48 -8.66 11.38 -3.00
CA ASP A 48 -7.72 10.67 -2.13
C ASP A 48 -7.64 9.19 -2.52
N VAL A 49 -8.77 8.59 -2.92
CA VAL A 49 -8.81 7.22 -3.44
C VAL A 49 -8.04 7.12 -4.75
N GLU A 50 -8.27 8.04 -5.68
CA GLU A 50 -7.57 8.11 -6.97
C GLU A 50 -6.05 8.27 -6.76
N ALA A 51 -5.64 9.17 -5.86
CA ALA A 51 -4.22 9.34 -5.52
C ALA A 51 -3.60 8.05 -4.93
N PHE A 52 -4.38 7.25 -4.20
CA PHE A 52 -3.91 6.00 -3.62
C PHE A 52 -3.77 4.86 -4.63
N VAL A 53 -4.69 4.73 -5.61
CA VAL A 53 -4.72 3.59 -6.54
C VAL A 53 -4.01 3.82 -7.87
N SER A 54 -3.64 5.06 -8.18
CA SER A 54 -2.99 5.43 -9.46
C SER A 54 -1.46 5.25 -9.49
N GLY A 55 -0.86 4.81 -8.37
CA GLY A 55 0.60 4.63 -8.20
C GLY A 55 1.19 3.33 -8.76
#